data_AF-A0A7X2MSH4-F1
#
_entry.id   AF-A0A7X2MSH4-F1
#
_cell.length_a   1.000
_cell.length_b   1.000
_cell.length_c   1.000
_cell.angle_alpha   90.00
_cell.angle_beta   90.00
_cell.angle_gamma   90.00
#
_symmetry.space_group_name_H-M   'P 1'
#
loop_
_entity.id
_entity.type
_entity.pdbx_description
1 polymer ?
#
loop_
_entity_poly.entity_id
_entity_poly.type
_entity_poly.pdbx_seq_one_letter_code
_entity_poly.pdbx_strand_id
1 'polypeptide(L)'
;MLNIDKRSVDFLVTENMVPEVEKILERDVPRVNAIVDEMVQRGIDRIYFVACGSPLNAAQTAKHLADRFSSLQVYALSGWEFCDNTPHGLDARCAVIGVSDYGKTEEVI
;
A
#
# COMPACT_ATOMS: atom_id res chain seq x y z
N MET A 1 10.75 18.21 -26.24
CA MET A 1 9.33 17.90 -25.97
C MET A 1 8.82 17.13 -27.18
N LEU A 2 8.29 15.92 -27.00
CA LEU A 2 7.85 15.08 -28.13
C LEU A 2 6.60 15.70 -28.79
N ASN A 3 6.58 15.79 -30.11
CA ASN A 3 5.45 16.28 -30.88
C ASN A 3 4.52 15.10 -31.20
N ILE A 4 3.58 14.83 -30.30
CA ILE A 4 2.68 13.69 -30.36
C ILE A 4 1.25 14.20 -30.45
N ASP A 5 0.49 13.68 -31.42
CA ASP A 5 -0.94 13.93 -31.53
C ASP A 5 -1.68 13.18 -30.42
N LYS A 6 -2.12 13.93 -29.40
CA LYS A 6 -2.85 13.44 -28.23
C LYS A 6 -4.16 12.71 -28.57
N ARG A 7 -4.67 12.82 -29.80
CA ARG A 7 -5.86 12.07 -30.27
C ARG A 7 -5.54 10.66 -30.77
N SER A 8 -4.26 10.41 -31.08
CA SER A 8 -3.76 9.14 -31.58
C SER A 8 -3.03 8.31 -30.52
N VAL A 9 -2.92 8.85 -29.30
CA VAL A 9 -2.22 8.20 -28.20
C VAL A 9 -3.15 8.07 -27.02
N ASP A 10 -3.41 6.83 -26.62
CA ASP A 10 -4.00 6.48 -25.32
C ASP A 10 -3.04 6.90 -24.21
N PHE A 11 -3.01 8.19 -23.88
CA PHE A 11 -2.28 8.68 -22.71
C PHE A 11 -3.11 8.35 -21.46
N LEU A 12 -2.50 7.59 -20.55
CA LEU A 12 -3.03 7.00 -19.31
C LEU A 12 -3.47 8.01 -18.22
N VAL A 13 -4.01 9.17 -18.60
CA VAL A 13 -4.73 10.06 -17.68
C VAL A 13 -5.97 10.53 -18.41
N THR A 14 -7.03 9.73 -18.32
CA THR A 14 -8.34 10.09 -18.87
C THR A 14 -9.08 11.00 -17.89
N GLU A 15 -10.00 11.83 -18.41
CA GLU A 15 -10.92 12.67 -17.61
C GLU A 15 -11.74 11.86 -16.58
N ASN A 16 -11.74 10.53 -16.67
CA ASN A 16 -12.45 9.61 -15.78
C ASN A 16 -11.72 9.28 -14.47
N MET A 17 -10.44 9.64 -14.32
CA MET A 17 -9.67 9.27 -13.11
C MET A 17 -10.05 10.10 -11.88
N VAL A 18 -10.45 11.37 -12.03
CA VAL A 18 -10.85 12.21 -10.87
C VAL A 18 -12.12 11.65 -10.21
N PRO A 19 -13.22 11.39 -10.94
CA PRO A 19 -14.40 10.76 -10.36
C PRO A 19 -14.15 9.36 -9.81
N GLU A 20 -13.20 8.62 -10.38
CA GLU A 20 -12.80 7.31 -9.88
C GLU A 20 -12.10 7.40 -8.52
N VAL A 21 -11.14 8.33 -8.39
CA VAL A 21 -10.46 8.60 -7.12
C VAL A 21 -11.45 9.09 -6.07
N GLU A 22 -12.36 10.01 -6.41
CA GLU A 22 -13.40 10.49 -5.49
C GLU A 22 -14.24 9.33 -4.94
N LYS A 23 -14.70 8.42 -5.81
CA LYS A 23 -15.45 7.23 -5.39
C LYS A 23 -14.64 6.28 -4.51
N ILE A 24 -13.36 6.08 -4.82
CA ILE A 24 -12.46 5.26 -3.99
C ILE A 24 -12.31 5.90 -2.61
N LEU A 25 -12.10 7.22 -2.54
CA LEU A 25 -11.95 7.93 -1.28
C LEU A 25 -13.23 7.83 -0.44
N GLU A 26 -14.40 8.09 -1.03
CA GLU A 26 -15.69 8.00 -0.34
C GLU A 26 -15.99 6.59 0.19
N ARG A 27 -15.68 5.56 -0.61
CA ARG A 27 -15.96 4.16 -0.26
C ARG A 27 -14.95 3.58 0.73
N ASP A 28 -13.66 3.76 0.48
CA ASP A 28 -12.60 2.99 1.13
C ASP A 28 -11.93 3.73 2.28
N VAL A 29 -11.88 5.08 2.30
CA VAL A 29 -11.31 5.81 3.45
C VAL A 29 -12.06 5.51 4.75
N PRO A 30 -13.40 5.46 4.81
CA PRO A 30 -14.10 5.08 6.04
C PRO A 30 -13.75 3.66 6.51
N ARG A 31 -13.53 2.73 5.57
CA ARG A 31 -13.15 1.34 5.88
C ARG A 31 -11.73 1.27 6.42
N VAL A 32 -10.81 2.02 5.82
CA VAL A 32 -9.42 2.13 6.29
C VAL A 32 -9.40 2.77 7.69
N ASN A 33 -10.18 3.83 7.93
CA ASN A 33 -10.26 4.47 9.25
C ASN A 33 -10.69 3.48 10.34
N ALA A 34 -11.71 2.63 10.07
CA ALA A 34 -12.13 1.61 11.03
C ALA A 34 -11.02 0.58 11.34
N ILE A 35 -10.24 0.18 10.33
CA ILE A 35 -9.07 -0.71 10.52
C ILE A 35 -8.00 0.00 11.37
N VAL A 36 -7.73 1.27 11.07
CA VAL A 36 -6.75 2.08 11.82
C VAL A 36 -7.18 2.25 13.28
N ASP A 37 -8.46 2.51 13.55
CA ASP A 37 -8.99 2.61 14.91
C ASP A 37 -8.77 1.31 15.69
N GLU A 38 -9.01 0.14 15.06
CA GLU A 38 -8.71 -1.16 15.66
C GLU A 38 -7.20 -1.32 15.95
N MET A 39 -6.34 -0.95 14.99
CA MET A 39 -4.88 -1.01 15.16
C MET A 39 -4.42 -0.15 16.34
N VAL A 40 -4.99 1.05 16.48
CA VAL A 40 -4.70 1.95 17.60
C VAL A 40 -5.17 1.34 18.93
N GLN A 41 -6.39 0.80 18.99
CA GLN A 41 -6.92 0.14 20.20
C GLN A 41 -6.08 -1.06 20.64
N ARG A 42 -5.53 -1.80 19.67
CA ARG A 42 -4.65 -2.95 19.91
C ARG A 42 -3.22 -2.56 20.25
N GLY A 43 -2.87 -1.27 20.17
CA GLY A 43 -1.53 -0.78 20.44
C GLY A 43 -0.50 -1.23 19.40
N ILE A 44 -0.91 -1.32 18.13
CA ILE A 44 0.00 -1.61 17.02
C ILE A 44 0.99 -0.45 16.85
N ASP A 45 2.28 -0.77 16.85
CA ASP A 45 3.36 0.22 16.68
C ASP A 45 4.31 -0.08 15.51
N ARG A 46 4.10 -1.21 14.83
CA ARG A 46 4.84 -1.60 13.63
C ARG A 46 3.94 -2.08 12.52
N ILE A 47 4.25 -1.63 11.30
CA ILE A 47 3.59 -2.08 10.08
C ILE A 47 4.62 -2.72 9.16
N TYR A 48 4.29 -3.91 8.65
CA TYR A 48 5.02 -4.59 7.57
C TYR A 48 4.10 -4.67 6.36
N PHE A 49 4.32 -3.82 5.36
CA PHE A 49 3.71 -4.00 4.05
C PHE A 49 4.44 -5.12 3.30
N VAL A 50 3.68 -6.10 2.80
CA VAL A 50 4.19 -7.26 2.08
C VAL A 50 3.53 -7.29 0.71
N ALA A 51 4.32 -7.19 -0.35
CA ALA A 51 3.80 -6.98 -1.70
C ALA A 51 4.79 -7.47 -2.76
N CYS A 52 4.34 -7.59 -4.02
CA CYS A 52 5.21 -7.92 -5.14
C CYS A 52 5.06 -6.89 -6.27
N GLY A 53 6.13 -6.56 -6.98
CA GLY A 53 6.07 -5.70 -8.17
C GLY A 53 5.58 -4.27 -7.89
N SER A 54 4.65 -3.76 -8.70
CA SER A 54 4.13 -2.38 -8.57
C SER A 54 3.46 -2.09 -7.22
N PRO A 55 2.67 -3.00 -6.62
CA PRO A 55 2.23 -2.88 -5.23
C PRO A 55 3.34 -2.58 -4.21
N LEU A 56 4.54 -3.14 -4.39
CA LEU A 56 5.67 -2.88 -3.49
C LEU A 56 6.15 -1.42 -3.60
N ASN A 57 6.09 -0.81 -4.78
CA ASN A 57 6.44 0.60 -4.95
C ASN A 57 5.45 1.51 -4.19
N ALA A 58 4.16 1.17 -4.18
CA ALA A 58 3.15 1.88 -3.39
C ALA A 58 3.43 1.75 -1.88
N ALA A 59 3.76 0.53 -1.42
CA ALA A 59 4.16 0.27 -0.03
C ALA A 59 5.42 1.06 0.38
N GLN A 60 6.43 1.14 -0.49
CA GLN A 60 7.64 1.93 -0.25
C GLN A 60 7.33 3.44 -0.17
N THR A 61 6.40 3.92 -0.97
CA THR A 61 5.93 5.32 -0.89
C THR A 61 5.24 5.60 0.45
N ALA A 62 4.35 4.69 0.89
CA ALA A 62 3.70 4.79 2.20
C ALA A 62 4.72 4.77 3.35
N LYS A 63 5.71 3.87 3.29
CA LYS A 63 6.84 3.85 4.23
C LYS A 63 7.56 5.20 4.27
N HIS A 64 7.89 5.77 3.11
CA HIS A 64 8.62 7.05 3.06
C HIS A 64 7.82 8.19 3.71
N LEU A 65 6.50 8.21 3.52
CA LEU A 65 5.62 9.17 4.19
C LEU A 65 5.60 8.95 5.71
N ALA A 66 5.50 7.69 6.16
CA ALA A 66 5.51 7.37 7.58
C ALA A 66 6.84 7.78 8.24
N ASP A 67 7.98 7.44 7.63
CA ASP A 67 9.32 7.81 8.12
C ASP A 67 9.49 9.32 8.29
N ARG A 68 8.79 10.12 7.46
CA ARG A 68 8.89 11.58 7.45
C ARG A 68 7.92 12.25 8.41
N PHE A 69 6.71 11.72 8.54
CA PHE A 69 5.59 12.41 9.19
C PHE A 69 5.06 11.70 10.44
N SER A 70 5.62 10.55 10.80
CA SER A 70 5.16 9.74 11.93
C SER A 70 6.34 9.14 12.70
N SER A 71 6.10 8.76 13.95
CA SER A 71 7.01 7.91 14.74
C SER A 71 6.72 6.41 14.57
N LEU A 72 5.69 6.08 13.78
CA LEU A 72 5.32 4.70 13.49
C LEU A 72 6.43 4.00 12.70
N GLN A 73 6.84 2.82 13.14
CA GLN A 73 7.84 2.04 12.42
C GLN A 73 7.17 1.29 11.28
N VAL A 74 7.55 1.62 10.04
CA VAL A 74 6.95 1.04 8.83
C VAL A 74 8.03 0.39 7.97
N TYR A 75 7.74 -0.81 7.50
CA TYR A 75 8.58 -1.59 6.60
C TYR A 75 7.80 -1.93 5.33
N ALA A 76 8.52 -2.01 4.21
CA ALA A 76 7.98 -2.46 2.94
C ALA A 76 8.92 -3.57 2.44
N LEU A 77 8.39 -4.78 2.33
CA LEU A 77 9.13 -5.99 2.01
C LEU A 77 8.48 -6.67 0.81
N SER A 78 9.30 -7.29 -0.03
CA SER A 78 8.75 -8.21 -1.02
C SER A 78 8.13 -9.43 -0.34
N GLY A 79 7.16 -10.08 -1.00
CA GLY A 79 6.57 -11.33 -0.50
C GLY A 79 7.62 -12.38 -0.18
N TRP A 80 8.56 -12.62 -1.12
CA TRP A 80 9.66 -13.56 -0.91
C TRP A 80 10.59 -13.18 0.25
N GLU A 81 10.95 -11.91 0.41
CA GLU A 81 11.75 -11.48 1.56
C GLU A 81 11.04 -11.78 2.89
N PHE A 82 9.72 -11.55 2.94
CA PHE A 82 8.94 -11.82 4.15
C PHE A 82 8.81 -13.32 4.43
N CYS A 83 8.59 -14.15 3.41
CA CYS A 83 8.45 -15.61 3.56
C CYS A 83 9.78 -16.30 3.90
N ASP A 84 10.88 -15.92 3.25
CA ASP A 84 12.18 -16.56 3.42
C ASP A 84 12.96 -15.98 4.62
N ASN A 85 12.77 -14.69 4.91
CA ASN A 85 13.49 -13.97 5.95
C ASN A 85 12.52 -13.19 6.86
N THR A 86 11.54 -13.90 7.41
CA THR A 86 10.51 -13.34 8.28
C THR A 86 11.13 -12.48 9.39
N PRO A 87 10.71 -11.20 9.55
CA PRO A 87 11.32 -10.32 10.54
C PRO A 87 11.24 -10.87 11.96
N HIS A 88 12.38 -11.01 12.63
CA HIS A 88 12.46 -11.47 14.02
C HIS A 88 11.63 -10.62 14.99
N GLY A 89 11.38 -9.35 14.64
CA GLY A 89 10.61 -8.42 15.45
C GLY A 89 9.09 -8.59 15.39
N LEU A 90 8.55 -9.56 14.63
CA LEU A 90 7.10 -9.78 14.58
C LEU A 90 6.56 -10.22 15.95
N ASP A 91 5.59 -9.47 16.44
CA ASP A 91 4.91 -9.70 17.71
C ASP A 91 3.44 -9.24 17.64
N ALA A 92 2.72 -9.33 18.76
CA ALA A 92 1.31 -8.94 18.84
C ALA A 92 1.03 -7.45 18.59
N ARG A 93 2.08 -6.60 18.57
CA ARG A 93 2.01 -5.16 18.30
C ARG A 93 2.36 -4.82 16.85
N CYS A 94 2.51 -5.83 16.00
CA CYS A 94 2.78 -5.67 14.58
C CYS A 94 1.50 -5.91 13.77
N ALA A 95 1.31 -5.11 12.70
CA ALA A 95 0.37 -5.38 11.63
C ALA A 95 1.13 -5.77 10.36
N VAL A 96 0.75 -6.89 9.75
CA VAL A 96 1.24 -7.31 8.44
C VAL A 96 0.14 -7.03 7.42
N ILE A 97 0.45 -6.23 6.41
CA ILE A 97 -0.49 -5.78 5.39
C ILE A 97 -0.04 -6.32 4.03
N GLY A 98 -0.72 -7.37 3.57
CA GLY A 98 -0.54 -7.92 2.23
C GLY A 98 -1.17 -7.03 1.17
N VAL A 99 -0.44 -6.73 0.09
CA VAL A 99 -0.94 -5.93 -1.04
C VAL A 99 -0.79 -6.70 -2.35
N SER A 100 -1.93 -7.06 -2.95
CA SER A 100 -1.99 -7.77 -4.24
C SER A 100 -3.14 -7.21 -5.08
N ASP A 101 -2.84 -6.82 -6.32
CA ASP A 101 -3.81 -6.23 -7.25
C ASP A 101 -4.87 -7.26 -7.68
N TYR A 102 -4.43 -8.43 -8.17
CA TYR A 102 -5.34 -9.50 -8.61
C TYR A 102 -5.72 -10.48 -7.48
N GLY A 103 -5.21 -10.27 -6.27
CA GLY A 103 -5.60 -11.00 -5.05
C GLY A 103 -5.23 -12.48 -5.03
N LYS A 104 -4.30 -12.93 -5.88
CA LYS A 104 -3.82 -14.34 -5.93
C LYS A 104 -2.30 -14.46 -5.95
N THR A 105 -1.58 -13.42 -5.54
CA THR A 105 -0.12 -13.44 -5.48
C THR A 105 0.34 -14.40 -4.39
N GLU A 106 0.94 -15.52 -4.79
CA GLU A 106 1.28 -16.63 -3.89
C GLU A 106 2.20 -16.21 -2.75
N GLU A 107 3.11 -15.28 -3.00
CA GLU A 107 4.04 -14.80 -1.97
C GLU A 107 3.40 -13.85 -0.95
N VAL A 108 2.16 -13.45 -1.15
CA VAL A 108 1.44 -12.49 -0.31
C VAL A 108 0.27 -13.15 0.45
N ILE A 109 -0.16 -14.35 0.04
CA ILE A 109 -1.37 -15.04 0.55
C ILE A 109 -1.03 -16.19 1.49
#